data_AF-A0A3M2TGH3-F1
#
_entry.id   AF-A0A3M2TGH3-F1
#
_cell.length_a   1.000
_cell.length_b   1.000
_cell.length_c   1.000
_cell.angle_alpha   90.00
_cell.angle_beta   90.00
_cell.angle_gamma   90.00
#
_symmetry.space_group_name_H-M   'P 1'
#
loop_
_entity.id
_entity.type
_entity.pdbx_description
1 polymer ?
#
loop_
_entity_poly.entity_id
_entity_poly.type
_entity_poly.pdbx_seq_one_letter_code
_entity_poly.pdbx_strand_id
1 'polypeptide(L)'
;MLRGRYMIAKFHIGRPYLYKALRIPGALTDDDLEQVRGGLRNAVDWPIIQGLFTRMTSCVPIKFFGQILLFYCISRSPHARLRATLPAGWERWNDEMMRFLGDCAPESPAVAKDLELLQTL
;
A
#
# COMPACT_ATOMS: atom_id res chain seq x y z
N MET A 1 15.57 -0.46 12.84
CA MET A 1 14.38 -1.32 13.06
C MET A 1 13.20 -0.59 13.72
N LEU A 2 13.40 0.28 14.72
CA LEU A 2 12.31 0.98 15.43
C LEU A 2 11.48 1.91 14.52
N ARG A 3 12.14 2.72 13.68
CA ARG A 3 11.47 3.63 12.74
C ARG A 3 10.49 2.90 11.80
N GLY A 4 10.88 1.76 11.24
CA GLY A 4 10.00 0.97 10.38
C GLY A 4 8.77 0.43 11.12
N ARG A 5 8.95 -0.10 12.34
CA ARG A 5 7.82 -0.55 13.19
C ARG A 5 6.88 0.59 13.54
N TYR A 6 7.42 1.78 13.82
CA TYR A 6 6.62 2.98 14.08
C TYR A 6 5.77 3.39 12.86
N MET A 7 6.34 3.37 11.65
CA MET A 7 5.60 3.68 10.41
C MET A 7 4.51 2.64 10.14
N ILE A 8 4.80 1.34 10.33
CA ILE A 8 3.82 0.26 10.22
C ILE A 8 2.67 0.48 11.22
N ALA A 9 2.98 0.79 12.48
CA ALA A 9 1.96 1.04 13.50
C ALA A 9 1.07 2.24 13.11
N LYS A 10 1.65 3.35 12.64
CA LYS A 10 0.88 4.49 12.15
C LYS A 10 -0.03 4.14 10.97
N PHE A 11 0.45 3.33 10.02
CA PHE A 11 -0.40 2.83 8.93
C PHE A 11 -1.58 2.01 9.47
N HIS A 12 -1.34 1.13 10.45
CA HIS A 12 -2.40 0.30 11.03
C HIS A 12 -3.45 1.13 11.80
N ILE A 13 -3.01 2.17 12.51
CA ILE A 13 -3.90 3.14 13.18
C ILE A 13 -4.76 3.89 12.15
N GLY A 14 -4.23 4.15 10.95
CA GLY A 14 -4.96 4.79 9.85
C GLY A 14 -5.99 3.90 9.12
N ARG A 15 -6.00 2.57 9.34
CA ARG A 15 -6.86 1.62 8.60
C ARG A 15 -8.36 1.91 8.70
N PRO A 16 -8.94 2.34 9.83
CA PRO A 16 -10.36 2.69 9.89
C PRO A 16 -10.74 3.79 8.89
N TYR A 17 -9.86 4.78 8.70
CA TYR A 17 -10.07 5.88 7.75
C TYR A 17 -9.90 5.42 6.31
N LEU A 18 -8.92 4.55 6.03
CA LEU A 18 -8.78 3.91 4.71
C LEU A 18 -10.02 3.06 4.37
N TYR A 19 -10.55 2.32 5.34
CA TYR A 19 -11.79 1.56 5.15
C TYR A 19 -12.98 2.49 4.87
N LYS A 20 -13.13 3.57 5.65
CA LYS A 20 -14.16 4.58 5.43
C LYS A 20 -14.05 5.19 4.03
N ALA A 21 -12.84 5.51 3.59
CA ALA A 21 -12.57 6.09 2.28
C ALA A 21 -12.95 5.16 1.12
N LEU A 22 -12.77 3.85 1.28
CA LEU A 22 -13.19 2.87 0.26
C LEU A 22 -14.70 2.62 0.26
N ARG A 23 -15.36 2.69 1.42
CA ARG A 23 -16.79 2.33 1.54
C ARG A 23 -17.74 3.49 1.32
N ILE A 24 -17.43 4.65 1.87
CA ILE A 24 -18.30 5.83 1.90
C ILE A 24 -17.50 7.13 1.65
N PRO A 25 -16.81 7.25 0.50
CA PRO A 25 -15.92 8.39 0.20
C PRO A 25 -16.61 9.76 0.25
N GLY A 26 -17.93 9.82 -0.01
CA GLY A 26 -18.71 11.06 0.09
C GLY A 26 -18.89 11.59 1.52
N ALA A 27 -18.66 10.76 2.54
CA ALA A 27 -18.81 11.11 3.96
C ALA A 27 -17.47 11.44 4.65
N LEU A 28 -16.40 11.66 3.87
CA LEU A 28 -15.08 12.00 4.39
C LEU A 28 -15.02 13.49 4.77
N THR A 29 -14.67 13.74 6.03
CA THR A 29 -14.31 15.08 6.53
C THR A 29 -12.88 15.44 6.12
N ASP A 30 -12.47 16.69 6.31
CA ASP A 30 -11.07 17.08 6.11
C ASP A 30 -10.13 16.33 7.06
N ASP A 31 -10.55 16.10 8.30
CA ASP A 31 -9.79 15.29 9.25
C ASP A 31 -9.62 13.85 8.78
N ASP A 32 -10.69 13.23 8.24
CA ASP A 32 -10.59 11.88 7.68
C ASP A 32 -9.57 11.84 6.52
N LEU A 33 -9.60 12.84 5.64
CA LEU A 33 -8.68 12.93 4.49
C LEU A 33 -7.22 13.09 4.95
N GLU A 34 -6.97 13.84 6.03
CA GLU A 34 -5.63 13.95 6.60
C GLU A 34 -5.17 12.63 7.23
N GLN A 35 -6.06 11.90 7.91
CA GLN A 35 -5.73 10.56 8.43
C GLN A 35 -5.46 9.57 7.29
N VAL A 36 -6.21 9.63 6.18
CA VAL A 36 -5.95 8.84 4.98
C VAL A 36 -4.59 9.20 4.38
N ARG A 37 -4.30 10.49 4.18
CA ARG A 37 -3.01 10.97 3.68
C ARG A 37 -1.85 10.48 4.55
N GLY A 38 -1.98 10.62 5.86
CA GLY A 38 -1.02 10.12 6.83
C GLY A 38 -0.83 8.61 6.73
N GLY A 39 -1.92 7.85 6.67
CA GLY A 39 -1.91 6.40 6.47
C GLY A 39 -1.13 5.99 5.22
N LEU A 40 -1.51 6.52 4.06
CA LEU A 40 -0.87 6.19 2.78
C LEU A 40 0.61 6.60 2.74
N ARG A 41 0.97 7.77 3.28
CA ARG A 41 2.38 8.18 3.36
C ARG A 41 3.20 7.18 4.17
N ASN A 42 2.66 6.70 5.29
CA ASN A 42 3.33 5.70 6.10
C ASN A 42 3.42 4.32 5.42
N ALA A 43 2.68 4.06 4.34
CA ALA A 43 2.76 2.83 3.55
C ALA A 43 3.86 2.87 2.47
N VAL A 44 4.14 4.05 1.90
CA VAL A 44 5.21 4.23 0.89
C VAL A 44 6.60 4.26 1.52
N ASP A 45 6.71 4.73 2.77
CA ASP A 45 7.99 4.97 3.47
C ASP A 45 8.54 3.76 4.24
N TRP A 46 8.16 2.51 3.93
CA TRP A 46 8.60 1.36 4.73
C TRP A 46 10.09 1.07 4.54
N PRO A 47 10.96 1.24 5.56
CA PRO A 47 12.38 0.87 5.45
C PRO A 47 12.57 -0.66 5.37
N ILE A 48 11.50 -1.43 5.62
CA ILE A 48 11.47 -2.89 5.55
C ILE A 48 11.50 -3.41 4.12
N ILE A 49 11.29 -2.58 3.10
CA ILE A 49 11.53 -2.95 1.68
C ILE A 49 12.93 -2.55 1.21
N GLN A 50 13.79 -2.09 2.12
CA GLN A 50 15.17 -1.72 1.81
C GLN A 50 16.15 -2.62 2.57
N GLY A 51 17.25 -2.98 1.89
CA GLY A 51 18.35 -3.74 2.50
C GLY A 51 18.06 -5.23 2.66
N LEU A 52 18.21 -5.77 3.88
CA LEU A 52 18.23 -7.22 4.14
C LEU A 52 16.92 -7.93 3.78
N PHE A 53 15.79 -7.24 3.85
CA PHE A 53 14.47 -7.84 3.64
C PHE A 53 14.14 -8.10 2.17
N THR A 54 14.77 -7.41 1.22
CA THR A 54 14.64 -7.75 -0.21
C THR A 54 15.26 -9.11 -0.54
N ARG A 55 16.10 -9.63 0.37
CA ARG A 55 16.73 -10.96 0.27
C ARG A 55 15.95 -12.05 1.01
N MET A 56 14.81 -11.73 1.63
CA MET A 56 13.98 -12.66 2.40
C MET A 56 12.65 -12.93 1.69
N THR A 57 12.73 -13.54 0.51
CA THR A 57 11.61 -13.78 -0.43
C THR A 57 10.46 -14.60 0.16
N SER A 58 10.70 -15.44 1.17
CA SER A 58 9.68 -16.34 1.74
C SER A 58 8.74 -15.73 2.79
N CYS A 59 9.05 -14.57 3.38
CA CYS A 59 8.31 -14.05 4.56
C CYS A 59 7.60 -12.69 4.35
N VAL A 60 7.92 -11.99 3.27
CA VAL A 60 7.57 -10.57 3.07
C VAL A 60 6.43 -10.32 2.05
N PRO A 61 6.27 -11.08 0.94
CA PRO A 61 5.42 -10.68 -0.19
C PRO A 61 3.91 -10.52 0.09
N ILE A 62 3.31 -11.39 0.91
CA ILE A 62 1.85 -11.42 1.11
C ILE A 62 1.30 -10.11 1.71
N LYS A 63 2.15 -9.33 2.40
CA LYS A 63 1.73 -8.08 3.04
C LYS A 63 1.53 -6.94 2.04
N PHE A 64 2.11 -7.02 0.84
CA PHE A 64 2.09 -5.92 -0.13
C PHE A 64 0.90 -5.94 -1.10
N PHE A 65 0.29 -7.11 -1.36
CA PHE A 65 -0.88 -7.21 -2.24
C PHE A 65 -1.99 -6.24 -1.82
N GLY A 66 -2.36 -6.26 -0.54
CA GLY A 66 -3.41 -5.38 -0.01
C GLY A 66 -3.04 -3.89 -0.10
N GLN A 67 -1.76 -3.54 -0.01
CA GLN A 67 -1.33 -2.14 -0.12
C GLN A 67 -1.37 -1.66 -1.57
N ILE A 68 -0.83 -2.43 -2.52
CA ILE A 68 -0.92 -2.12 -3.96
C ILE A 68 -2.38 -1.92 -4.36
N LEU A 69 -3.27 -2.83 -3.94
CA LEU A 69 -4.70 -2.73 -4.20
C LEU A 69 -5.32 -1.46 -3.57
N LEU A 70 -4.90 -1.08 -2.36
CA LEU A 70 -5.35 0.16 -1.72
C LEU A 70 -4.97 1.40 -2.54
N PHE A 71 -3.72 1.50 -3.00
CA PHE A 71 -3.26 2.60 -3.85
C PHE A 71 -4.03 2.64 -5.17
N TYR A 72 -4.23 1.48 -5.81
CA TYR A 72 -5.04 1.36 -7.02
C TYR A 72 -6.47 1.88 -6.80
N CYS A 73 -7.19 1.38 -5.78
CA CYS A 73 -8.56 1.79 -5.49
C CYS A 73 -8.70 3.29 -5.22
N ILE A 74 -7.75 3.88 -4.50
CA ILE A 74 -7.75 5.31 -4.20
C ILE A 74 -7.48 6.13 -5.47
N SER A 75 -6.52 5.72 -6.31
CA SER A 75 -6.20 6.41 -7.57
C SER A 75 -7.35 6.39 -8.58
N ARG A 76 -8.16 5.32 -8.59
CA ARG A 76 -9.35 5.17 -9.43
C ARG A 76 -10.62 5.75 -8.82
N SER A 77 -10.58 6.28 -7.60
CA SER A 77 -11.76 6.84 -6.94
C SER A 77 -12.38 7.97 -7.77
N PRO A 78 -13.72 8.05 -7.93
CA PRO A 78 -14.35 9.18 -8.60
C PRO A 78 -14.19 10.49 -7.81
N HIS A 79 -13.89 10.42 -6.51
CA HIS A 79 -13.76 11.60 -5.64
C HIS A 79 -12.37 12.22 -5.71
N ALA A 80 -12.28 13.43 -6.29
CA ALA A 80 -11.01 14.15 -6.46
C ALA A 80 -10.28 14.42 -5.14
N ARG A 81 -11.01 14.75 -4.06
CA ARG A 81 -10.46 14.97 -2.72
C ARG A 81 -9.75 13.72 -2.18
N LEU A 82 -10.29 12.53 -2.45
CA LEU A 82 -9.68 11.27 -2.06
C LEU A 82 -8.47 10.94 -2.93
N ARG A 83 -8.54 11.14 -4.25
CA ARG A 83 -7.34 10.96 -5.11
C ARG A 83 -6.18 11.86 -4.66
N ALA A 84 -6.49 13.08 -4.21
CA ALA A 84 -5.50 14.04 -3.73
C ALA A 84 -4.78 13.61 -2.43
N THR A 85 -5.24 12.57 -1.72
CA THR A 85 -4.55 12.05 -0.53
C THR A 85 -3.36 11.15 -0.86
N LEU A 86 -3.23 10.73 -2.13
CA LEU A 86 -2.08 9.93 -2.56
C LEU A 86 -0.77 10.69 -2.30
N PRO A 87 0.22 10.06 -1.65
CA PRO A 87 1.51 10.69 -1.38
C PRO A 87 2.32 10.81 -2.68
N ALA A 88 3.19 11.81 -2.77
CA ALA A 88 4.11 11.94 -3.89
C ALA A 88 4.99 10.69 -4.03
N GLY A 89 5.19 10.21 -5.27
CA GLY A 89 6.02 9.05 -5.57
C GLY A 89 5.36 7.70 -5.32
N TRP A 90 4.05 7.66 -5.04
CA TRP A 90 3.32 6.41 -4.87
C TRP A 90 3.33 5.53 -6.13
N GLU A 91 3.33 6.12 -7.33
CA GLU A 91 3.39 5.37 -8.60
C GLU A 91 4.70 4.59 -8.69
N ARG A 92 5.82 5.27 -8.41
CA ARG A 92 7.14 4.64 -8.40
C ARG A 92 7.21 3.51 -7.38
N TRP A 93 6.70 3.74 -6.18
CA TRP A 93 6.64 2.70 -5.14
C TRP A 93 5.80 1.50 -5.61
N ASN A 94 4.67 1.76 -6.26
CA ASN A 94 3.81 0.72 -6.80
C ASN A 94 4.55 -0.14 -7.84
N ASP A 95 5.27 0.48 -8.76
CA ASP A 95 6.07 -0.21 -9.79
C ASP A 95 7.22 -1.03 -9.18
N GLU A 96 7.85 -0.51 -8.12
CA GLU A 96 8.90 -1.21 -7.38
C GLU A 96 8.32 -2.45 -6.66
N MET A 97 7.12 -2.34 -6.07
CA MET A 97 6.45 -3.48 -5.41
C MET A 97 5.95 -4.52 -6.41
N MET A 98 5.42 -4.11 -7.56
CA MET A 98 5.03 -5.04 -8.63
C MET A 98 6.23 -5.85 -9.15
N ARG A 99 7.39 -5.20 -9.33
CA ARG A 99 8.64 -5.89 -9.68
C ARG A 99 9.08 -6.86 -8.58
N PHE A 100 9.04 -6.42 -7.32
CA PHE A 100 9.40 -7.29 -6.19
C PHE A 100 8.50 -8.53 -6.08
N LEU A 101 7.20 -8.40 -6.32
CA LEU A 101 6.29 -9.56 -6.39
C LEU A 101 6.65 -10.47 -7.58
N GLY A 102 7.04 -9.89 -8.72
CA GLY A 102 7.59 -10.62 -9.87
C GLY A 102 8.81 -11.47 -9.51
N ASP A 103 9.76 -10.89 -8.78
CA ASP A 103 10.97 -11.59 -8.35
C ASP A 103 10.66 -12.73 -7.36
N CYS A 104 9.60 -12.59 -6.56
CA CYS A 104 9.18 -13.59 -5.58
C CYS A 104 8.25 -14.69 -6.16
N ALA A 105 7.57 -14.42 -7.27
CA ALA A 105 6.57 -15.33 -7.86
C ALA A 105 7.12 -16.74 -8.18
N PRO A 106 8.35 -16.93 -8.71
CA PRO A 106 8.89 -18.25 -8.99
C PRO A 106 9.03 -19.15 -7.74
N GLU A 107 9.20 -18.55 -6.56
CA GLU A 107 9.43 -19.26 -5.30
C GLU A 107 8.14 -19.44 -4.48
N SER A 108 7.02 -18.81 -4.88
CA SER A 108 5.77 -18.84 -4.12
C SER A 108 4.53 -18.81 -5.02
N PRO A 109 3.80 -19.94 -5.16
CA PRO A 109 2.57 -20.00 -5.95
C PRO A 109 1.50 -19.01 -5.50
N ALA A 110 1.44 -18.69 -4.22
CA ALA A 110 0.51 -17.68 -3.69
C ALA A 110 0.85 -16.28 -4.23
N VAL A 111 2.14 -15.91 -4.24
CA VAL A 111 2.59 -14.61 -4.77
C VAL A 111 2.41 -14.54 -6.28
N ALA A 112 2.64 -15.64 -6.99
CA ALA A 112 2.35 -15.72 -8.43
C ALA A 112 0.88 -15.41 -8.72
N LYS A 113 -0.05 -15.97 -7.91
CA LYS A 113 -1.48 -15.68 -8.05
C LYS A 113 -1.82 -14.24 -7.70
N ASP A 114 -1.24 -13.70 -6.62
CA ASP A 114 -1.43 -12.30 -6.23
C ASP A 114 -0.96 -11.34 -7.35
N LEU A 115 0.21 -11.60 -7.95
CA LEU A 115 0.75 -10.81 -9.04
C LEU A 115 -0.14 -10.88 -10.29
N GLU A 116 -0.60 -12.08 -10.67
CA GLU A 116 -1.54 -12.27 -11.78
C GLU A 116 -2.80 -11.42 -11.58
N LEU A 117 -3.39 -11.45 -10.37
CA LEU A 117 -4.57 -10.64 -10.05
C LEU A 117 -4.27 -9.14 -10.16
N LEU A 118 -3.14 -8.67 -9.62
CA LEU A 118 -2.76 -7.25 -9.67
C LEU A 118 -2.50 -6.75 -11.09
N GLN A 119 -2.02 -7.60 -11.99
CA GLN A 119 -1.80 -7.26 -13.40
C GLN A 119 -3.11 -7.09 -14.20
N THR A 120 -4.25 -7.53 -13.66
CA THR A 120 -5.56 -7.35 -14.31
C THR A 120 -6.27 -6.04 -13.96
N LEU A 121 -5.73 -5.27 -13.01
CA LEU A 121 -6.28 -3.99 -12.54
C LEU A 121 -5.89 -2.83 -13.46
#